data_AF-A0A2E9CY17-F1
#
_entry.id   AF-A0A2E9CY17-F1
#
_cell.length_a   1.000
_cell.length_b   1.000
_cell.length_c   1.000
_cell.angle_alpha   90.00
_cell.angle_beta   90.00
_cell.angle_gamma   90.00
#
_symmetry.space_group_name_H-M   'P 1'
#
loop_
_entity.id
_entity.type
_entity.pdbx_description
1 polymer ?
#
loop_
_entity_poly.entity_id
_entity_poly.type
_entity_poly.pdbx_seq_one_letter_code
_entity_poly.pdbx_strand_id
1 'polypeptide(L)'
;MSEILIKDIEQKMINSINHLVDEFSTIRTGRANPSLVDKLNVEYYGTKTPLQQLATISVPDPKLLVIQPFDKTALEEIEKSVLN
;
A
#
# COMPACT_ATOMS: atom_id res chain seq x y z
N MET A 1 33.68 -18.31 10.47
CA MET A 1 33.14 -17.34 11.45
C MET A 1 33.03 -15.94 10.82
N SER A 2 34.09 -15.44 10.17
CA SER A 2 34.09 -14.19 9.39
C SER A 2 33.10 -14.18 8.21
N GLU A 3 33.03 -15.25 7.40
CA GLU A 3 32.12 -15.31 6.25
C GLU A 3 30.63 -15.23 6.62
N ILE A 4 30.26 -15.80 7.78
CA ILE A 4 28.88 -15.74 8.29
C ILE A 4 28.53 -14.30 8.68
N LEU A 5 29.48 -13.59 9.31
CA LEU A 5 29.30 -12.19 9.69
C LEU A 5 29.15 -11.28 8.46
N ILE A 6 29.95 -11.50 7.41
CA ILE A 6 29.86 -10.74 6.17
C ILE A 6 28.49 -10.95 5.50
N LYS A 7 28.03 -12.20 5.39
CA LYS A 7 26.70 -12.50 4.84
C LYS A 7 25.56 -11.88 5.65
N ASP A 8 25.65 -11.90 6.97
CA ASP A 8 24.61 -11.31 7.84
C ASP A 8 24.55 -9.78 7.70
N ILE A 9 25.71 -9.12 7.57
CA ILE A 9 25.78 -7.68 7.29
C ILE A 9 25.25 -7.35 5.90
N GLU A 10 25.61 -8.13 4.88
CA GLU A 10 25.10 -7.97 3.52
C GLU A 10 23.57 -8.08 3.48
N GLN A 11 23.01 -9.08 4.18
CA GLN A 11 21.55 -9.23 4.28
C GLN A 11 20.89 -8.03 4.96
N LYS A 12 21.51 -7.49 6.02
CA LYS A 12 21.01 -6.28 6.69
C LYS A 12 21.03 -5.06 5.76
N MET A 13 22.09 -4.89 4.97
CA MET A 13 22.18 -3.81 3.99
C MET A 13 21.09 -3.93 2.92
N ILE A 14 20.86 -5.13 2.40
CA ILE A 14 19.78 -5.41 1.44
C ILE A 14 18.43 -5.06 2.05
N ASN A 15 18.17 -5.47 3.30
CA ASN A 15 16.92 -5.16 3.99
C ASN A 15 16.73 -3.64 4.17
N SER A 16 17.79 -2.89 4.47
CA SER A 16 17.72 -1.42 4.55
C SER A 16 17.37 -0.78 3.22
N ILE A 17 17.92 -1.28 2.10
CA ILE A 17 17.60 -0.80 0.76
C ILE A 17 16.14 -1.12 0.42
N ASN A 18 15.68 -2.34 0.70
CA ASN A 18 14.29 -2.73 0.47
C ASN A 18 13.32 -1.84 1.24
N HIS A 19 13.61 -1.57 2.51
CA HIS A 19 12.80 -0.66 3.32
C HIS A 19 12.70 0.75 2.73
N LEU A 20 13.81 1.27 2.20
CA LEU A 20 13.83 2.57 1.51
C LEU A 20 12.94 2.56 0.25
N VAL A 21 13.02 1.50 -0.55
CA VAL A 21 12.21 1.34 -1.76
C VAL A 21 10.71 1.27 -1.41
N ASP A 22 10.36 0.50 -0.37
CA ASP A 22 8.98 0.39 0.11
C ASP A 22 8.43 1.73 0.56
N GLU A 23 9.21 2.52 1.32
CA GLU A 23 8.78 3.85 1.74
C GLU A 23 8.57 4.78 0.53
N PHE A 24 9.47 4.78 -0.46
CA PHE A 24 9.30 5.56 -1.68
C PHE A 24 8.10 5.14 -2.52
N SER A 25 7.71 3.87 -2.49
CA SER A 25 6.52 3.38 -3.22
C SER A 25 5.22 4.03 -2.71
N THR A 26 5.20 4.45 -1.45
CA THR A 26 4.03 5.09 -0.81
C THR A 26 3.99 6.60 -1.01
N ILE A 27 5.05 7.19 -1.55
CA ILE A 27 5.08 8.64 -1.83
C ILE A 27 4.24 8.93 -3.07
N ARG A 28 3.34 9.91 -2.95
CA ARG A 28 2.53 10.39 -4.07
C ARG A 28 3.43 11.01 -5.14
N THR A 29 3.48 10.36 -6.30
CA THR A 29 4.11 10.91 -7.50
C THR A 29 3.04 11.32 -8.51
N GLY A 30 3.44 11.91 -9.63
CA GLY A 30 2.52 12.23 -10.73
C GLY A 30 1.95 11.01 -11.46
N ARG A 31 2.30 9.78 -11.04
CA ARG A 31 1.77 8.52 -11.57
C ARG A 31 0.98 7.80 -10.48
N ALA A 32 -0.21 7.32 -10.84
CA ALA A 32 -1.02 6.46 -10.02
C ALA A 32 -0.28 5.13 -9.76
N ASN A 33 -0.25 4.71 -8.49
CA ASN A 33 0.32 3.45 -8.04
C ASN A 33 -0.66 2.87 -7.00
N PRO A 34 -1.05 1.58 -7.08
CA PRO A 34 -1.86 0.94 -6.04
C PRO A 34 -1.31 1.11 -4.62
N SER A 35 0.03 1.13 -4.45
CA SER A 35 0.68 1.30 -3.15
C SER A 35 0.36 2.61 -2.43
N LEU A 36 -0.20 3.60 -3.14
CA LEU A 36 -0.65 4.86 -2.54
C LEU A 36 -1.83 4.68 -1.58
N VAL A 37 -2.67 3.67 -1.83
CA VAL A 37 -3.88 3.42 -1.06
C VAL A 37 -3.77 2.20 -0.13
N ASP A 38 -2.64 1.48 -0.16
CA ASP A 38 -2.40 0.29 0.67
C ASP A 38 -2.35 0.60 2.17
N LYS A 39 -1.88 1.80 2.55
CA LYS A 39 -1.83 2.26 3.95
C LYS A 39 -3.18 2.82 4.45
N LEU A 40 -4.21 2.92 3.60
CA LEU A 40 -5.53 3.43 4.00
C LEU A 40 -6.33 2.36 4.73
N ASN A 41 -6.77 2.72 5.94
CA ASN A 41 -7.70 1.92 6.73
C ASN A 41 -9.09 2.52 6.63
N VAL A 42 -10.05 1.68 6.27
CA VAL A 42 -11.46 2.03 6.13
C VAL A 42 -12.22 1.44 7.30
N GLU A 43 -13.15 2.22 7.86
CA GLU A 43 -14.05 1.71 8.89
C GLU A 43 -15.13 0.85 8.22
N TYR A 44 -15.09 -0.45 8.49
CA TYR A 44 -16.02 -1.42 7.94
C TYR A 44 -16.70 -2.16 9.08
N TYR A 45 -18.01 -1.96 9.25
CA TYR A 45 -18.78 -2.50 10.38
C TYR A 45 -18.15 -2.23 11.77
N GLY A 46 -17.56 -1.05 11.97
CA GLY A 46 -16.97 -0.62 13.24
C GLY A 46 -15.56 -1.16 13.52
N THR A 47 -14.92 -1.80 12.55
CA THR A 47 -13.50 -2.18 12.63
C THR A 47 -12.70 -1.54 11.51
N LYS A 48 -11.49 -1.08 11.85
CA LYS A 48 -10.55 -0.54 10.86
C LYS A 48 -9.96 -1.69 10.05
N THR A 49 -10.34 -1.76 8.78
CA THR A 49 -9.92 -2.79 7.85
C THR A 49 -9.09 -2.16 6.72
N PRO A 50 -7.96 -2.75 6.31
CA PRO A 50 -7.20 -2.25 5.17
C PRO A 50 -8.04 -2.25 3.89
N LEU A 51 -7.98 -1.16 3.12
CA LEU A 51 -8.74 -1.01 1.88
C LEU A 51 -8.48 -2.15 0.87
N GLN A 52 -7.24 -2.65 0.83
CA GLN A 52 -6.81 -3.75 -0.05
C GLN A 52 -7.59 -5.06 0.18
N GLN A 53 -8.17 -5.25 1.37
CA GLN A 53 -9.01 -6.42 1.68
C GLN A 53 -10.47 -6.23 1.27
N LEU A 54 -10.91 -4.98 1.08
CA LEU A 54 -12.30 -4.64 0.78
C LEU A 54 -12.55 -4.38 -0.71
N ALA A 55 -11.49 -4.13 -1.49
CA ALA A 55 -11.59 -3.75 -2.88
C ALA A 55 -10.44 -4.27 -3.74
N THR A 56 -10.72 -4.45 -5.03
CA THR A 56 -9.69 -4.62 -6.06
C THR A 56 -9.21 -3.25 -6.52
N ILE A 57 -7.89 -3.01 -6.45
CA ILE A 57 -7.27 -1.76 -6.88
C ILE A 57 -6.55 -1.98 -8.20
N SER A 58 -6.83 -1.16 -9.20
CA SER A 58 -6.17 -1.22 -10.51
C SER A 58 -5.81 0.17 -11.02
N VAL A 59 -4.79 0.24 -11.88
CA VAL A 59 -4.34 1.48 -12.52
C VAL A 59 -4.41 1.29 -14.03
N PRO A 60 -5.55 1.59 -14.66
CA PRO A 60 -5.71 1.46 -16.12
C PRO A 60 -4.99 2.57 -16.91
N ASP A 61 -4.76 3.74 -16.29
CA ASP A 61 -4.03 4.87 -16.88
C ASP A 61 -3.06 5.45 -15.83
N PRO A 62 -1.88 5.97 -16.21
CA PRO A 62 -0.96 6.66 -15.32
C PRO A 62 -1.56 7.73 -14.40
N LYS A 63 -2.71 8.32 -14.72
CA LYS A 63 -3.38 9.34 -13.88
C LYS A 63 -4.66 8.84 -13.20
N LEU A 64 -5.10 7.61 -13.46
CA LEU A 64 -6.36 7.07 -12.97
C LEU A 64 -6.11 5.84 -12.09
N LEU A 65 -6.56 5.90 -10.85
CA LEU A 65 -6.61 4.77 -9.93
C LEU A 65 -8.07 4.37 -9.74
N VAL A 66 -8.37 3.10 -9.99
CA VAL A 66 -9.72 2.54 -9.90
C VAL A 66 -9.78 1.61 -8.69
N ILE A 67 -10.70 1.91 -7.77
CA ILE A 67 -10.99 1.11 -6.59
C ILE A 67 -12.36 0.45 -6.81
N GLN A 68 -12.38 -0.88 -6.90
CA GLN A 68 -13.60 -1.65 -7.10
C GLN A 68 -13.92 -2.45 -5.84
N PRO A 69 -14.84 -1.98 -4.99
CA PRO A 69 -15.19 -2.66 -3.75
C PRO A 69 -15.96 -3.96 -4.02
N PHE A 70 -15.74 -4.96 -3.17
CA PHE A 70 -16.47 -6.23 -3.23
C PHE A 70 -17.89 -6.09 -2.68
N ASP A 71 -18.10 -5.20 -1.71
CA ASP A 71 -19.41 -4.85 -1.17
C ASP A 71 -19.75 -3.38 -1.46
N LYS A 72 -20.96 -3.14 -1.95
CA LYS A 72 -21.49 -1.79 -2.20
C LYS A 72 -21.73 -1.01 -0.92
N THR A 73 -22.01 -1.67 0.20
CA THR A 73 -22.25 -0.98 1.48
C THR A 73 -21.00 -0.26 2.01
N ALA A 74 -19.81 -0.76 1.66
CA ALA A 74 -18.53 -0.17 2.04
C ALA A 74 -18.17 1.11 1.26
N LEU A 75 -18.88 1.41 0.16
CA LEU A 75 -18.47 2.44 -0.79
C LEU A 75 -18.40 3.84 -0.15
N GLU A 76 -19.38 4.20 0.69
CA GLU A 76 -19.42 5.50 1.35
C GLU A 76 -18.25 5.70 2.32
N GLU A 77 -17.92 4.66 3.09
CA GLU A 77 -16.79 4.70 4.03
C GLU A 77 -15.44 4.68 3.32
N ILE A 78 -15.32 3.96 2.19
CA ILE A 78 -14.14 3.99 1.33
C ILE A 78 -13.93 5.41 0.77
N GLU A 79 -14.98 6.03 0.24
CA GLU A 79 -14.92 7.40 -0.30
C GLU A 79 -14.46 8.41 0.76
N LYS A 80 -15.06 8.35 1.97
CA LYS A 80 -14.64 9.17 3.12
C LYS A 80 -13.18 8.94 3.48
N SER A 81 -12.70 7.71 3.45
CA SER A 81 -11.32 7.35 3.80
C SER A 81 -10.29 7.81 2.77
N VAL A 82 -10.70 8.04 1.52
CA VAL A 82 -9.83 8.53 0.43
C VAL A 82 -9.76 10.06 0.38
N LEU A 83 -10.84 10.75 0.77
CA LEU A 83 -10.91 12.21 0.74
C LEU A 83 -10.26 12.90 1.96
N ASN A 84 -10.23 12.22 3.12
CA ASN A 84 -9.69 12.73 4.38
C ASN A 84 -8.24 12.32 4.60
#